data_AF-J9EIV1-F1
#
_entry.id   AF-J9EIV1-F1
#
_cell.length_a   1.000
_cell.length_b   1.000
_cell.length_c   1.000
_cell.angle_alpha   90.00
_cell.angle_beta   90.00
_cell.angle_gamma   90.00
#
_symmetry.space_group_name_H-M   'P 1'
#
loop_
_entity.id
_entity.type
_entity.pdbx_description
1 polymer ?
#
loop_
_entity_poly.entity_id
_entity_poly.type
_entity_poly.pdbx_seq_one_letter_code
_entity_poly.pdbx_strand_id
1 'polypeptide(L)'
;MNPTGHFLKLVLVQVRNGVPGLSVGVSRNGRCVWEQGFGYADVEQLVPCKSDTVMRIASISKPVTAALAARLVQSGKLDLDASVQDYVPDFPKKKYNEKDVTITIRQLLSHTSGIRHYKMVTFSCYTHFSHFAKTLVVFRLSIFR
;
A
#
# COMPACT_ATOMS: atom_id res chain seq x y z
N MET A 1 13.63 25.87 -15.31
CA MET A 1 14.13 24.50 -15.06
C MET A 1 14.14 23.76 -16.39
N ASN A 2 15.28 23.23 -16.83
CA ASN A 2 15.39 22.59 -18.15
C ASN A 2 14.70 21.20 -18.12
N PRO A 3 13.55 20.99 -18.82
CA PRO A 3 12.74 19.78 -18.67
C PRO A 3 13.42 18.51 -19.22
N THR A 4 14.32 18.65 -20.20
CA THR A 4 14.93 17.54 -20.95
C THR A 4 15.97 16.74 -20.16
N GLY A 5 16.68 17.37 -19.22
CA GLY A 5 17.71 16.70 -18.42
C GLY A 5 17.15 15.68 -17.41
N HIS A 6 15.96 15.93 -16.88
CA HIS A 6 15.29 15.01 -15.95
C HIS A 6 14.62 13.83 -16.67
N PHE A 7 14.12 14.07 -17.89
CA PHE A 7 13.50 13.06 -18.73
C PHE A 7 14.45 11.89 -19.02
N LEU A 8 15.66 12.18 -19.50
CA LEU A 8 16.66 11.16 -19.81
C LEU A 8 17.07 10.34 -18.59
N LYS A 9 17.12 10.96 -17.40
CA LYS A 9 17.40 10.25 -16.14
C LYS A 9 16.30 9.26 -15.78
N LEU A 10 15.02 9.64 -15.92
CA LEU A 10 13.90 8.74 -15.61
C LEU A 10 13.84 7.56 -16.59
N VAL A 11 14.06 7.81 -17.88
CA VAL A 11 14.16 6.74 -18.89
C VAL A 11 15.34 5.81 -18.59
N LEU A 12 16.50 6.36 -18.20
CA LEU A 12 17.65 5.53 -17.81
C LEU A 12 17.37 4.70 -16.55
N VAL A 13 16.68 5.26 -15.54
CA VAL A 13 16.27 4.51 -14.35
C VAL A 13 15.31 3.39 -14.74
N GLN A 14 14.34 3.65 -15.60
CA GLN A 14 13.41 2.64 -16.09
C GLN A 14 14.17 1.47 -16.76
N VAL A 15 15.01 1.78 -17.75
CA VAL A 15 15.73 0.77 -18.53
C VAL A 15 16.72 -0.02 -17.65
N ARG A 16 17.52 0.67 -16.82
CA ARG A 16 18.52 0.02 -15.97
C ARG A 16 17.94 -0.97 -14.96
N ASN A 17 16.70 -0.75 -14.53
CA ASN A 17 16.03 -1.59 -13.54
C ASN A 17 15.08 -2.62 -14.18
N GLY A 18 15.04 -2.71 -15.51
CA GLY A 18 14.13 -3.62 -16.22
C GLY A 18 12.65 -3.33 -15.94
N VAL A 19 12.31 -2.06 -15.69
CA VAL A 19 10.93 -1.66 -15.38
C VAL A 19 10.16 -1.49 -16.69
N PRO A 20 9.09 -2.28 -16.96
CA PRO A 20 8.38 -2.22 -18.24
C PRO A 20 7.73 -0.87 -18.54
N GLY A 21 7.18 -0.22 -17.50
CA GLY A 21 6.58 1.08 -17.61
C GLY A 21 6.60 1.85 -16.29
N LEU A 22 6.60 3.18 -16.39
CA LEU A 22 6.73 4.09 -15.26
C LEU A 22 5.75 5.26 -15.46
N SER A 23 4.98 5.61 -14.43
CA SER A 23 4.20 6.85 -14.38
C SER A 23 4.75 7.73 -13.25
N VAL A 24 5.00 9.00 -13.55
CA VAL A 24 5.60 9.96 -12.61
C VAL A 24 4.80 11.25 -12.63
N GLY A 25 4.54 11.81 -11.45
CA GLY A 25 3.93 13.13 -11.28
C GLY A 25 4.68 13.95 -10.24
N VAL A 26 4.73 15.27 -10.43
CA VAL A 26 5.33 16.25 -9.53
C VAL A 26 4.30 17.34 -9.25
N SER A 27 4.02 17.58 -7.97
CA SER A 27 3.13 18.65 -7.54
C SER A 27 3.87 19.67 -6.67
N ARG A 28 3.44 20.93 -6.75
CA ARG A 28 3.95 22.04 -5.93
C ARG A 28 2.79 22.92 -5.52
N ASN A 29 2.66 23.16 -4.21
CA ASN A 29 1.57 23.97 -3.63
C ASN A 29 0.18 23.49 -4.06
N GLY A 30 -0.06 22.17 -4.02
CA GLY A 30 -1.34 21.57 -4.37
C GLY A 30 -1.66 21.51 -5.88
N ARG A 31 -0.75 21.97 -6.75
CA ARG A 31 -0.94 21.94 -8.21
C ARG A 31 0.04 20.98 -8.86
N CYS A 32 -0.43 20.14 -9.78
CA CYS A 32 0.44 19.33 -10.64
C CYS A 32 1.23 20.28 -11.55
N VAL A 33 2.57 20.18 -11.51
CA VAL A 33 3.46 21.00 -12.34
C VAL A 33 4.09 20.18 -13.48
N TRP A 34 4.03 18.85 -13.38
CA TRP A 34 4.51 17.94 -14.41
C TRP A 34 4.00 16.51 -14.14
N GLU A 35 3.61 15.79 -15.18
CA GLU A 35 3.30 14.37 -15.12
C GLU A 35 3.60 13.70 -16.47
N GLN A 36 4.04 12.44 -16.45
CA GLN A 36 4.39 11.71 -17.67
C GLN A 36 4.39 10.20 -17.42
N GLY A 37 3.97 9.45 -18.44
CA GLY A 37 4.17 8.00 -18.54
C GLY A 37 5.31 7.63 -19.49
N PHE A 38 5.98 6.52 -19.21
CA PHE A 38 7.10 5.96 -19.97
C PHE A 38 6.93 4.45 -20.13
N GLY A 39 7.32 3.90 -21.29
CA GLY A 39 7.23 2.46 -21.58
C GLY A 39 5.80 1.94 -21.69
N TYR A 40 5.58 0.72 -21.21
CA TYR A 40 4.34 -0.03 -21.41
C TYR A 40 3.68 -0.41 -20.08
N ALA A 41 2.36 -0.26 -20.02
CA ALA A 41 1.52 -0.77 -18.94
C ALA A 41 1.27 -2.29 -19.10
N ASP A 42 1.26 -2.76 -20.34
CA ASP A 42 1.15 -4.17 -20.74
C ASP A 42 2.15 -4.40 -21.89
N VAL A 43 3.13 -5.27 -21.67
CA VAL A 43 4.23 -5.48 -22.63
C VAL A 43 3.75 -6.36 -23.78
N GLU A 44 2.96 -7.38 -23.47
CA GLU A 44 2.44 -8.37 -24.40
C GLU A 44 1.46 -7.73 -25.40
N GLN A 45 0.63 -6.80 -24.93
CA GLN A 45 -0.34 -6.06 -25.75
C GLN A 45 0.18 -4.71 -26.26
N LEU A 46 1.42 -4.35 -25.91
CA LEU A 46 2.05 -3.06 -26.26
C LEU A 46 1.20 -1.84 -25.83
N VAL A 47 0.53 -1.94 -24.68
CA VAL A 47 -0.28 -0.83 -24.16
C VAL A 47 0.65 0.20 -23.54
N PRO A 48 0.67 1.46 -24.03
CA PRO A 48 1.57 2.47 -23.51
C PRO A 48 1.20 2.84 -22.06
N CYS A 49 2.22 3.00 -21.21
CA CYS A 49 2.05 3.57 -19.88
C CYS A 49 1.89 5.10 -19.99
N LYS A 50 0.85 5.62 -19.34
CA LYS A 50 0.46 7.04 -19.33
C LYS A 50 0.48 7.58 -17.90
N SER A 51 0.43 8.90 -17.72
CA SER A 51 0.37 9.52 -16.39
C SER A 51 -0.84 9.04 -15.58
N ASP A 52 -1.95 8.77 -16.26
CA ASP A 52 -3.24 8.32 -15.71
C ASP A 52 -3.43 6.79 -15.69
N THR A 53 -2.38 6.02 -15.99
CA THR A 53 -2.48 4.55 -15.93
C THR A 53 -2.78 4.08 -14.52
N VAL A 54 -3.84 3.27 -14.38
CA VAL A 54 -4.25 2.70 -13.09
C VAL A 54 -3.24 1.63 -12.66
N MET A 55 -2.65 1.83 -11.48
CA MET A 55 -1.62 0.95 -10.91
C MET A 55 -2.08 0.33 -9.60
N ARG A 56 -1.57 -0.86 -9.28
CA ARG A 56 -1.68 -1.42 -7.92
C ARG A 56 -0.68 -0.71 -7.00
N ILE A 57 -1.19 0.03 -6.03
CA ILE A 57 -0.38 0.93 -5.19
C ILE A 57 0.27 0.23 -3.96
N ALA A 58 -0.09 -1.03 -3.70
CA ALA A 58 0.47 -1.83 -2.60
C ALA A 58 0.55 -1.07 -1.26
N SER A 59 1.74 -0.96 -0.66
CA SER A 59 1.92 -0.29 0.64
C SER A 59 1.64 1.22 0.63
N ILE A 60 1.52 1.87 -0.54
CA ILE A 60 1.03 3.26 -0.62
C ILE A 60 -0.41 3.37 -0.10
N SER A 61 -1.17 2.26 -0.03
CA SER A 61 -2.47 2.24 0.64
C SER A 61 -2.38 2.56 2.14
N LYS A 62 -1.26 2.27 2.82
CA LYS A 62 -1.12 2.49 4.28
C LYS A 62 -1.24 3.96 4.68
N PRO A 63 -0.50 4.92 4.10
CA PRO A 63 -0.68 6.33 4.45
C PRO A 63 -2.08 6.86 4.11
N VAL A 64 -2.73 6.35 3.06
CA VAL A 64 -4.14 6.68 2.77
C VAL A 64 -5.06 6.21 3.91
N THR A 65 -4.92 4.94 4.33
CA THR A 65 -5.67 4.40 5.48
C THR A 65 -5.36 5.16 6.78
N ALA A 66 -4.11 5.54 7.01
CA ALA A 66 -3.72 6.31 8.20
C ALA A 66 -4.35 7.71 8.22
N ALA A 67 -4.47 8.38 7.07
CA ALA A 67 -5.18 9.65 6.95
C ALA A 67 -6.68 9.51 7.27
N LEU A 68 -7.31 8.43 6.81
CA LEU A 68 -8.71 8.12 7.18
C LEU A 68 -8.84 7.84 8.69
N ALA A 69 -7.92 7.07 9.28
CA ALA A 69 -7.89 6.83 10.71
C ALA A 69 -7.76 8.15 11.50
N ALA A 70 -6.90 9.08 11.07
CA ALA A 70 -6.77 10.39 11.71
C ALA A 70 -8.07 11.21 11.68
N ARG A 71 -8.88 11.12 10.60
CA ARG A 71 -10.22 11.73 10.55
C ARG A 71 -11.18 11.08 11.55
N LEU A 72 -11.12 9.76 11.72
CA LEU A 72 -11.95 9.05 12.70
C LEU A 72 -11.56 9.40 14.14
N VAL A 73 -10.27 9.55 14.42
CA VAL A 73 -9.78 10.04 15.72
C VAL A 73 -10.30 11.45 15.99
N GLN A 74 -10.18 12.36 15.02
CA GLN A 74 -10.67 13.74 15.16
C GLN A 74 -12.18 13.81 15.42
N SER A 75 -12.96 12.89 14.86
CA SER A 75 -14.42 12.82 15.06
C SER A 75 -14.84 11.99 16.27
N GLY A 76 -13.90 11.54 17.11
CA GLY A 76 -14.19 10.72 18.30
C GLY A 76 -14.70 9.31 18.00
N LYS A 77 -14.57 8.83 16.76
CA LYS A 77 -15.03 7.50 16.32
C LYS A 77 -13.98 6.41 16.44
N LEU A 78 -12.71 6.79 16.61
CA LEU A 78 -11.59 5.88 16.78
C LEU A 78 -10.71 6.40 17.92
N ASP A 79 -10.52 5.58 18.94
CA ASP A 79 -9.60 5.84 20.04
C ASP A 79 -8.29 5.09 19.75
N LEU A 80 -7.18 5.82 19.84
CA LEU A 80 -5.85 5.27 19.58
C LEU A 80 -5.40 4.32 20.68
N ASP A 81 -5.88 4.49 21.91
CA ASP A 81 -5.45 3.72 23.07
C ASP A 81 -6.44 2.60 23.42
N ALA A 82 -7.57 2.54 22.74
CA ALA A 82 -8.51 1.43 22.77
C ALA A 82 -7.90 0.14 22.18
N SER A 83 -8.46 -0.98 22.63
CA SER A 83 -8.09 -2.30 22.14
C SER A 83 -8.55 -2.48 20.70
N VAL A 84 -7.77 -3.18 19.87
CA VAL A 84 -8.21 -3.54 18.51
C VAL A 84 -9.53 -4.32 18.54
N GLN A 85 -9.75 -5.14 19.57
CA GLN A 85 -10.98 -5.92 19.74
C GLN A 85 -12.23 -5.05 19.97
N ASP A 86 -12.08 -3.80 20.42
CA ASP A 86 -13.22 -2.89 20.63
C ASP A 86 -13.86 -2.50 19.28
N TYR A 87 -13.07 -2.51 18.20
CA TYR A 87 -13.52 -2.22 16.84
C TYR A 87 -13.64 -3.47 15.95
N VAL A 88 -12.84 -4.50 16.23
CA VAL A 88 -12.80 -5.75 15.47
C VAL A 88 -12.87 -6.93 16.45
N PRO A 89 -14.07 -7.29 16.93
CA PRO A 89 -14.23 -8.31 17.99
C PRO A 89 -13.62 -9.68 17.64
N ASP A 90 -13.60 -10.03 16.35
CA ASP A 90 -13.04 -11.28 15.85
C ASP A 90 -11.50 -11.30 15.82
N PHE A 91 -10.83 -10.17 16.12
CA PHE A 91 -9.37 -10.10 16.11
C PHE A 91 -8.80 -10.98 17.25
N PRO A 92 -7.93 -11.96 16.94
CA PRO A 92 -7.53 -12.98 17.90
C PRO A 92 -6.72 -12.37 19.05
N LYS A 93 -7.02 -12.81 20.28
CA LYS A 93 -6.19 -12.48 21.44
C LYS A 93 -4.76 -12.97 21.21
N LYS A 94 -3.78 -12.13 21.53
CA LYS A 94 -2.36 -12.46 21.40
C LYS A 94 -1.76 -12.68 22.79
N LYS A 95 -0.78 -13.57 22.88
CA LYS A 95 -0.04 -13.87 24.10
C LYS A 95 1.45 -13.64 23.92
N TYR A 96 2.12 -13.19 24.98
CA TYR A 96 3.57 -13.09 25.07
C TYR A 96 4.02 -13.66 26.41
N ASN A 97 4.94 -14.63 26.40
CA ASN A 97 5.36 -15.38 27.60
C ASN A 97 4.14 -15.87 28.41
N GLU A 98 3.18 -16.50 27.73
CA GLU A 98 1.93 -17.04 28.28
C GLU A 98 0.93 -16.01 28.86
N LYS A 99 1.30 -14.72 28.88
CA LYS A 99 0.44 -13.62 29.33
C LYS A 99 -0.34 -13.02 28.16
N ASP A 100 -1.61 -12.68 28.41
CA ASP A 100 -2.43 -11.96 27.44
C ASP A 100 -1.85 -10.56 27.20
N VAL A 101 -1.80 -10.15 25.93
CA VAL A 101 -1.34 -8.84 25.50
C VAL A 101 -2.45 -8.14 24.73
N THR A 102 -2.79 -6.93 25.17
CA THR A 102 -3.70 -6.04 24.44
C THR A 102 -2.92 -5.30 23.37
N ILE A 103 -3.42 -5.35 22.14
CA ILE A 103 -2.89 -4.56 21.02
C ILE A 103 -3.79 -3.35 20.83
N THR A 104 -3.21 -2.14 20.89
CA THR A 104 -3.96 -0.90 20.69
C THR A 104 -3.97 -0.47 19.23
N ILE A 105 -4.93 0.38 18.86
CA ILE A 105 -4.98 0.99 17.52
C ILE A 105 -3.71 1.78 17.21
N ARG A 106 -3.15 2.50 18.21
CA ARG A 106 -1.87 3.22 18.10
C ARG A 106 -0.76 2.30 17.64
N GLN A 107 -0.62 1.13 18.28
CA GLN A 107 0.43 0.17 17.96
C GLN A 107 0.30 -0.42 16.55
N LEU A 108 -0.93 -0.59 16.06
CA LEU A 108 -1.18 -1.01 14.68
C LEU A 108 -0.72 0.06 13.68
N LEU A 109 -1.13 1.31 13.90
CA LEU A 109 -0.81 2.44 13.01
C LEU A 109 0.69 2.79 13.04
N SER A 110 1.39 2.54 14.15
CA SER A 110 2.82 2.81 14.30
C SER A 110 3.72 1.59 14.07
N HIS A 111 3.17 0.44 13.64
CA HIS A 111 3.93 -0.80 13.44
C HIS A 111 4.70 -1.30 14.68
N THR A 112 4.16 -1.08 15.89
CA THR A 112 4.77 -1.52 17.17
C THR A 112 3.97 -2.60 17.88
N SER A 113 2.94 -3.15 17.24
CA SER A 113 2.08 -4.21 17.80
C SER A 113 2.72 -5.60 17.84
N GLY A 114 3.89 -5.79 17.21
CA GLY A 114 4.54 -7.09 17.09
C GLY A 114 3.87 -8.06 16.10
N ILE A 115 2.85 -7.62 15.36
CA ILE A 115 2.22 -8.43 14.31
C ILE A 115 3.21 -8.62 13.16
N ARG A 116 3.49 -9.89 12.83
CA ARG A 116 4.43 -10.25 11.78
C ARG A 116 3.85 -10.01 10.40
N HIS A 117 4.74 -9.76 9.44
CA HIS A 117 4.39 -9.70 8.03
C HIS A 117 3.94 -11.07 7.52
N TYR A 118 3.19 -11.08 6.42
CA TYR A 118 2.78 -12.31 5.74
C TYR A 118 4.02 -13.05 5.19
N LYS A 119 3.92 -14.39 5.08
CA LYS A 119 5.02 -15.21 4.54
C LYS A 119 5.19 -14.93 3.04
N MET A 120 6.42 -15.04 2.54
CA MET A 120 6.81 -14.64 1.17
C MET A 120 5.99 -15.30 0.05
N VAL A 121 5.47 -16.52 0.27
CA VAL A 121 4.60 -17.26 -0.69
C VAL A 121 3.28 -16.53 -0.97
N THR A 122 2.89 -15.58 -0.13
CA THR A 122 1.67 -14.78 -0.28
C THR A 122 1.87 -13.56 -1.19
N PHE A 123 3.11 -13.23 -1.57
CA PHE A 123 3.48 -12.08 -2.41
C PHE A 123 3.41 -12.39 -3.91
N SER A 124 2.40 -13.12 -4.39
CA SER A 124 2.24 -13.25 -5.84
C SER A 124 1.46 -12.06 -6.38
N CYS A 125 2.13 -10.91 -6.51
CA CYS A 125 1.63 -9.82 -7.34
C CYS A 125 1.54 -10.25 -8.82
N TYR A 126 2.19 -11.35 -9.21
CA TYR A 126 2.13 -11.92 -10.55
C TYR A 126 0.89 -12.78 -10.81
N THR A 127 0.14 -13.16 -9.78
CA THR A 127 -1.09 -13.94 -9.97
C THR A 127 -2.25 -13.01 -10.29
N HIS A 128 -2.81 -13.16 -11.49
CA HIS A 128 -4.06 -12.53 -11.87
C HIS A 128 -5.20 -13.20 -11.09
N PHE A 129 -5.93 -12.43 -10.29
CA PHE A 129 -7.17 -12.88 -9.66
C PHE A 129 -8.35 -12.35 -10.45
N SER A 130 -9.16 -13.25 -11.00
CA SER A 130 -10.34 -12.86 -11.78
C SER A 130 -11.45 -12.22 -10.93
N HIS A 131 -11.40 -12.34 -9.60
CA HIS A 131 -12.42 -11.86 -8.67
C HIS A 131 -11.81 -11.29 -7.38
N PHE A 132 -12.30 -10.13 -6.95
CA PHE A 132 -11.85 -9.45 -5.73
C PHE A 132 -11.97 -10.34 -4.48
N ALA A 133 -13.06 -11.09 -4.33
CA ALA A 133 -13.29 -11.98 -3.18
C ALA A 133 -12.18 -13.01 -2.96
N LYS A 134 -11.55 -13.52 -4.04
CA LYS A 134 -10.45 -14.49 -3.94
C LYS A 134 -9.18 -13.87 -3.34
N THR A 135 -8.98 -12.57 -3.50
CA THR A 135 -7.85 -11.86 -2.87
C THR A 135 -8.05 -11.71 -1.35
N LEU A 136 -9.29 -11.59 -0.87
CA LEU A 136 -9.59 -11.43 0.56
C LEU A 136 -9.26 -12.69 1.38
N VAL A 137 -9.40 -13.88 0.79
CA VAL A 137 -9.04 -15.16 1.44
C VAL A 137 -7.55 -15.20 1.79
N VAL A 138 -6.70 -14.69 0.90
CA VAL A 138 -5.25 -14.63 1.07
C VAL A 138 -4.87 -13.72 2.24
N PHE A 139 -5.56 -12.58 2.38
CA PHE A 139 -5.37 -11.66 3.50
C PHE A 139 -5.84 -12.26 4.84
N ARG A 140 -7.00 -12.93 4.86
CA ARG A 140 -7.55 -13.55 6.07
C ARG A 140 -6.60 -14.61 6.64
N LEU A 141 -6.01 -15.46 5.80
CA LEU A 141 -5.11 -16.52 6.28
C LEU A 141 -3.80 -16.00 6.90
N SER A 142 -3.41 -14.77 6.58
CA SER A 142 -2.14 -14.17 7.04
C SER A 142 -2.26 -13.41 8.36
N ILE A 143 -3.44 -12.84 8.64
CA ILE A 143 -3.67 -11.99 9.83
C ILE A 143 -4.17 -12.81 11.04
N PHE A 144 -4.92 -13.90 10.79
CA PHE A 144 -5.61 -14.68 11.82
C PHE A 144 -4.84 -15.90 12.33
N ARG A 145 -3.59 -16.11 11.88
CA ARG A 145 -2.66 -17.09 12.47
C ARG A 145 -1.72 -16.41 13.49
#